data_AF-A0A2U1RJI1-F1
#
_entry.id   AF-A0A2U1RJI1-F1
#
_cell.length_a   1.000
_cell.length_b   1.000
_cell.length_c   1.000
_cell.angle_alpha   90.00
_cell.angle_beta   90.00
_cell.angle_gamma   90.00
#
_symmetry.space_group_name_H-M   'P 1'
#
loop_
_entity.id
_entity.type
_entity.pdbx_description
1 polymer ?
#
loop_
_entity_poly.entity_id
_entity_poly.type
_entity_poly.pdbx_seq_one_letter_code
_entity_poly.pdbx_strand_id
1 'polypeptide(L)'
;MSLQKTIIETFQIAEPFEAAYLKTFESGELDRKVEEAVASLKSCRVCPWNCGVDRLADEKKICRTGRYAGVGSYFPPDDHAEGV
;
A
#
# COMPACT_ATOMS: atom_id res chain seq x y z
N MET A 1 25.81 24.02 36.57
CA MET A 1 24.55 23.37 36.13
C MET A 1 23.77 24.28 35.19
N SER A 2 24.34 24.67 34.04
CA SER A 2 23.68 25.58 33.09
C SER A 2 23.95 25.28 31.62
N LEU A 3 24.60 24.14 31.31
CA LEU A 3 25.03 23.82 29.95
C LEU A 3 24.52 22.45 29.44
N GLN A 4 23.77 21.70 30.25
CA GLN A 4 23.15 20.43 29.83
C GLN A 4 21.69 20.57 29.40
N LYS A 5 21.08 21.75 29.54
CA LYS A 5 19.68 21.98 29.17
C LYS A 5 19.48 22.23 27.68
N THR A 6 20.52 22.65 26.96
CA THR A 6 20.42 23.11 25.55
C THR A 6 20.48 21.94 24.55
N ILE A 7 21.05 20.80 24.92
CA ILE A 7 21.26 19.67 23.99
C ILE A 7 19.95 18.90 23.74
N ILE A 8 19.06 18.84 24.74
CA ILE A 8 17.80 18.06 24.62
C ILE A 8 16.75 18.79 23.77
N GLU A 9 16.74 20.11 23.71
CA GLU A 9 15.79 20.88 22.89
C GLU A 9 16.10 20.80 21.38
N THR A 10 17.32 20.40 20.99
CA THR A 10 17.77 20.42 19.58
C THR A 10 17.61 19.06 18.88
N PHE A 11 17.34 17.98 19.61
CA PHE A 11 17.21 16.64 19.02
C PHE A 11 15.76 16.34 18.59
N GLN A 12 15.35 17.05 17.56
CA GLN A 12 14.35 16.70 16.54
C GLN A 12 13.32 15.62 16.93
N ILE A 13 12.16 16.07 17.43
CA ILE A 13 10.93 15.30 17.28
C ILE A 13 10.64 15.28 15.77
N ALA A 14 10.91 14.15 15.11
CA ALA A 14 10.46 13.92 13.74
C ALA A 14 8.94 14.05 13.71
N GLU A 15 8.40 14.73 12.69
CA GLU A 15 6.96 14.80 12.42
C GLU A 15 6.32 13.41 12.59
N PRO A 16 5.13 13.30 13.21
CA PRO A 16 4.49 12.02 13.45
C PRO A 16 4.33 11.25 12.13
N PHE A 17 4.69 9.97 12.15
CA PHE A 17 4.56 9.11 10.99
C PHE A 17 3.08 8.98 10.59
N GLU A 18 2.78 9.31 9.34
CA GLU A 18 1.47 9.15 8.75
C GLU A 18 1.58 8.19 7.56
N ALA A 19 0.76 7.14 7.56
CA ALA A 19 0.77 6.17 6.48
C ALA A 19 0.27 6.79 5.16
N ALA A 20 1.03 6.64 4.08
CA ALA A 20 0.75 7.30 2.79
C ALA A 20 -0.62 6.96 2.16
N TYR A 21 -1.22 5.82 2.53
CA TYR A 21 -2.54 5.45 2.05
C TYR A 21 -3.65 6.36 2.61
N LEU A 22 -3.46 6.98 3.79
CA LEU A 22 -4.43 7.89 4.40
C LEU A 22 -4.62 9.13 3.53
N LYS A 23 -3.53 9.82 3.17
CA LYS A 23 -3.56 10.96 2.23
C LYS A 23 -4.18 10.60 0.88
N THR A 24 -3.87 9.39 0.37
CA THR A 24 -4.42 8.92 -0.90
C THR A 24 -5.94 8.69 -0.82
N PHE A 25 -6.42 8.21 0.32
CA PHE A 25 -7.85 8.03 0.57
C PHE A 25 -8.56 9.38 0.75
N GLU A 26 -8.05 10.24 1.62
CA GLU A 26 -8.64 11.55 1.93
C GLU A 26 -8.71 12.49 0.73
N SER A 27 -7.74 12.39 -0.19
CA SER A 27 -7.74 13.17 -1.43
C SER A 27 -8.69 12.62 -2.50
N GLY A 28 -9.34 11.47 -2.30
CA GLY A 28 -10.17 10.79 -3.32
C GLY A 28 -9.37 10.10 -4.44
N GLU A 29 -8.04 10.23 -4.42
CA GLU A 29 -7.13 9.63 -5.39
C GLU A 29 -7.15 8.09 -5.36
N LEU A 30 -7.52 7.50 -4.21
CA LEU A 30 -7.68 6.06 -4.08
C LEU A 30 -8.74 5.52 -5.05
N ASP A 31 -9.88 6.19 -5.18
CA ASP A 31 -10.99 5.73 -6.03
C ASP A 31 -10.55 5.72 -7.51
N ARG A 32 -9.89 6.79 -7.96
CA ARG A 32 -9.31 6.88 -9.32
C ARG A 32 -8.34 5.72 -9.59
N LYS A 33 -7.43 5.44 -8.66
CA LYS A 33 -6.47 4.34 -8.78
C LYS A 33 -7.16 2.98 -8.81
N VAL A 34 -8.22 2.78 -8.05
CA VAL A 34 -9.02 1.55 -8.06
C VAL A 34 -9.67 1.34 -9.43
N GLU A 35 -10.29 2.38 -10.00
CA GLU A 35 -10.90 2.31 -11.33
C GLU A 35 -9.86 1.97 -12.41
N GLU A 36 -8.72 2.64 -12.41
CA GLU A 36 -7.62 2.37 -13.34
C GLU A 36 -7.05 0.95 -13.20
N ALA A 37 -6.84 0.50 -11.96
CA ALA A 37 -6.38 -0.85 -11.68
C ALA A 37 -7.38 -1.89 -12.20
N VAL A 38 -8.68 -1.71 -11.96
CA VAL A 38 -9.73 -2.62 -12.45
C VAL A 38 -9.80 -2.60 -13.97
N ALA A 39 -9.74 -1.43 -14.61
CA ALA A 39 -9.75 -1.32 -16.08
C ALA A 39 -8.55 -2.05 -16.71
N SER A 40 -7.37 -1.97 -16.08
CA SER A 40 -6.16 -2.65 -16.55
C SER A 40 -6.30 -4.18 -16.60
N LEU A 41 -7.22 -4.74 -15.82
CA LEU A 41 -7.46 -6.19 -15.76
C LEU A 41 -8.06 -6.76 -17.05
N LYS A 42 -8.63 -5.92 -17.93
CA LYS A 42 -9.11 -6.33 -19.26
C LYS A 42 -8.00 -6.87 -20.17
N SER A 43 -6.76 -6.45 -19.92
CA SER A 43 -5.55 -6.95 -20.58
C SER A 43 -4.47 -7.09 -19.52
N CYS A 44 -4.63 -8.07 -18.62
CA CYS A 44 -3.87 -8.13 -17.37
C CYS A 44 -2.37 -8.37 -17.56
N ARG A 45 -1.57 -7.45 -17.01
CA ARG A 45 -0.09 -7.47 -17.00
C ARG A 45 0.52 -7.34 -15.60
N VAL A 46 -0.28 -7.60 -14.55
CA VAL A 46 0.12 -7.40 -13.15
C VAL A 46 1.27 -8.32 -12.72
N CYS A 47 1.25 -9.58 -13.16
CA CYS A 47 2.32 -10.54 -12.87
C CYS A 47 3.42 -10.48 -13.94
N PRO A 48 4.67 -10.88 -13.62
CA PRO A 48 5.81 -10.79 -14.55
C PRO A 48 5.62 -11.58 -15.85
N TRP A 49 4.68 -12.54 -15.90
CA TRP A 49 4.33 -13.29 -17.12
C TRP A 49 3.69 -12.44 -18.21
N ASN A 50 3.16 -11.26 -17.89
CA ASN A 50 2.63 -10.31 -18.87
C ASN A 50 1.56 -10.92 -19.81
N CYS A 51 0.67 -11.76 -19.28
CA CYS A 51 -0.15 -12.67 -20.10
C CYS A 51 -1.27 -12.01 -20.93
N GLY A 52 -1.70 -10.79 -20.63
CA GLY A 52 -2.66 -10.03 -21.42
C GLY A 52 -4.10 -10.54 -21.45
N VAL A 53 -4.46 -11.57 -20.66
CA VAL A 53 -5.84 -12.10 -20.62
C VAL A 53 -6.84 -11.15 -19.98
N ASP A 54 -8.12 -11.35 -20.30
CA ASP A 54 -9.21 -10.56 -19.76
C ASP A 54 -9.69 -11.14 -18.43
N ARG A 55 -9.22 -10.56 -17.32
CA ARG A 55 -9.68 -10.98 -15.98
C ARG A 55 -11.08 -10.47 -15.68
N LEU A 56 -11.60 -9.47 -16.40
CA LEU A 56 -12.98 -9.03 -16.21
C LEU A 56 -13.98 -10.09 -16.70
N ALA A 57 -13.57 -10.92 -17.67
CA ALA A 57 -14.29 -12.11 -18.11
C ALA A 57 -13.96 -13.39 -17.30
N ASP A 58 -13.25 -13.25 -16.17
CA ASP A 58 -12.75 -14.35 -15.32
C ASP A 58 -11.76 -15.31 -16.00
N GLU A 59 -11.11 -14.89 -17.09
CA GLU A 59 -10.12 -15.72 -17.77
C GLU A 59 -8.89 -16.00 -16.88
N LYS A 60 -8.38 -17.23 -16.93
CA LYS A 60 -7.26 -17.70 -16.10
C LYS A 60 -6.10 -18.18 -16.95
N LYS A 61 -4.90 -18.03 -16.41
CA LYS A 61 -3.63 -18.57 -16.95
C LYS A 61 -2.83 -19.24 -15.83
N ILE A 62 -1.51 -19.29 -15.96
CA ILE A 62 -0.61 -19.96 -15.03
C ILE A 62 -0.75 -19.49 -13.57
N CYS A 63 -1.07 -18.20 -13.34
CA CYS A 63 -1.29 -17.66 -12.00
C CYS A 63 -2.63 -18.06 -11.36
N ARG A 64 -3.56 -18.66 -12.13
CA ARG A 64 -4.90 -19.12 -11.69
C ARG A 64 -5.83 -18.05 -11.11
N THR A 65 -5.45 -16.77 -11.15
CA THR A 65 -6.28 -15.65 -10.71
C THR A 65 -7.26 -15.21 -11.80
N GLY A 66 -8.55 -15.09 -11.48
CA GLY A 66 -9.60 -14.53 -12.33
C GLY A 66 -9.92 -13.07 -11.98
N ARG A 67 -11.20 -12.66 -12.02
CA ARG A 67 -11.65 -11.30 -11.65
C ARG A 67 -11.37 -10.96 -10.20
N TYR A 68 -11.54 -11.95 -9.34
CA TYR A 68 -11.35 -11.83 -7.90
C TYR A 68 -10.15 -12.66 -7.49
N ALA A 69 -9.15 -12.02 -6.91
CA ALA A 69 -7.99 -12.69 -6.34
C ALA A 69 -8.32 -13.24 -4.96
N GLY A 70 -7.83 -14.44 -4.64
CA GLY A 70 -7.86 -14.97 -3.28
C GLY A 70 -6.76 -14.34 -2.44
N VAL A 71 -7.06 -14.10 -1.16
CA VAL A 71 -6.09 -13.62 -0.16
C VAL A 71 -5.67 -14.81 0.70
N GLY A 72 -4.38 -15.15 0.69
CA GLY A 72 -3.85 -16.31 1.42
C GLY A 72 -3.51 -16.01 2.89
N SER A 73 -3.18 -14.77 3.21
CA SER A 73 -2.89 -14.30 4.57
C SER A 73 -3.03 -12.78 4.65
N TYR A 74 -3.24 -12.28 5.87
CA TYR A 74 -3.20 -10.86 6.19
C TYR A 74 -2.58 -10.73 7.58
N PHE A 75 -1.70 -9.74 7.76
CA PHE A 75 -1.11 -9.43 9.05
C PHE A 75 -1.26 -7.92 9.28
N PRO A 76 -1.92 -7.49 10.36
CA PRO A 76 -1.93 -6.08 10.72
C PRO A 76 -0.51 -5.63 11.03
N PRO A 77 -0.10 -4.41 10.66
CA PRO A 77 1.18 -3.89 11.14
C PRO A 77 1.14 -3.86 12.67
N ASP A 78 2.14 -4.49 13.30
CA ASP A 78 2.31 -4.40 14.75
C ASP A 78 2.48 -2.93 15.14
N ASP A 79 1.69 -2.47 16.09
CA ASP A 79 1.70 -1.12 16.65
C ASP A 79 2.83 -0.93 17.68
N HIS A 80 3.95 -1.65 17.54
CA HIS A 80 5.12 -1.52 18.40
C HIS A 80 5.84 -0.18 18.20
N ALA A 81 5.19 0.87 18.68
CA ALA A 81 5.73 2.15 19.03
C ALA A 81 6.16 2.14 20.50
N GLU A 82 6.91 1.14 20.98
CA GLU A 82 7.70 1.25 22.22
C GLU A 82 8.98 0.38 22.15
N GLY A 83 10.14 1.04 22.00
CA GLY A 83 11.39 0.60 22.66
C GLY A 83 12.37 -0.31 21.92
N VAL A 84 12.97 0.16 20.81
CA VAL A 84 14.37 -0.17 20.48
C VAL A 84 15.16 1.10 20.27
#